data_AF-A0A152A463-F1
#
_entry.id   AF-A0A152A463-F1
#
_cell.length_a   1.000
_cell.length_b   1.000
_cell.length_c   1.000
_cell.angle_alpha   90.00
_cell.angle_beta   90.00
_cell.angle_gamma   90.00
#
_symmetry.space_group_name_H-M   'P 1'
#
loop_
_entity.id
_entity.type
_entity.pdbx_description
1 polymer ?
#
loop_
_entity_poly.entity_id
_entity_poly.type
_entity_poly.pdbx_seq_one_letter_code
_entity_poly.pdbx_strand_id
1 'polypeptide(L)'
;MNSRFIILVILFISVFSLSRYINEYNIKHYEKSELFEVDIQNVLGHVRKLIDIGNSNEVFEDSRITAREYIRDYLFNNSIPKENVIYNRFEWSDRKADGKLITTTTWTGINIIAWTNSTPVDDQRIRVIGAHYDTLHWGINKTSGAHGNLAAVGMMMETIIEIYKYQQQSSESNQTPYMFVFFDQTEPGSLGSKSFVDYHQIAKNPKKFAYYIDLNAIGYKDSLGAIIQTYPYEHKQQTLFSPVWLVNQMVQSGYQVTEQGIQVGYAHIPGSLIYQAHRYHLHSIPYLSDDGPFTWSGVDSLLLTDLDVFYSTNPDHRQISDQIQNLDPDQLKMVSDMLINFLVSTNSEESIQPNSNTIELSKISNSTLMRFLLHQFENLFDLLFPARKQYLFIGPIALHYFELLSISYLLITIIYYYSFIKYRDINTSIQNALESKSKSKFDDDLLNYQKKHNRGEGNMGSNGSLNSDEVTSDTYLADESDNTPSSAIKNGNSNIKIPFFVGINGHRILFFHLFLLTMTALVDTVYTFELLAISFLGMFAITYEKMNVNVFLGIISSVLSISFVYQDIQQISTLGRKGPNSYQRSISILLLVYILHSLLIAFYGHHYSKKREYQLSLKAKKD
;
A
#
# COMPACT_ATOMS: atom_id res chain seq x y z
N MET A 1 26.85 -2.51 -23.55
CA MET A 1 25.94 -2.53 -22.39
C MET A 1 26.52 -3.49 -21.34
N ASN A 2 26.59 -3.12 -20.06
CA ASN A 2 27.25 -3.94 -19.04
C ASN A 2 26.46 -5.26 -18.85
N SER A 3 27.10 -6.43 -18.92
CA SER A 3 26.45 -7.74 -18.82
C SER A 3 25.64 -7.89 -17.52
N ARG A 4 26.07 -7.23 -16.44
CA ARG A 4 25.35 -7.16 -15.16
C ARG A 4 23.98 -6.49 -15.25
N PHE A 5 23.85 -5.44 -16.07
CA PHE A 5 22.57 -4.75 -16.27
C PHE A 5 21.59 -5.62 -17.07
N ILE A 6 22.09 -6.34 -18.08
CA ILE A 6 21.30 -7.31 -18.86
C ILE A 6 20.79 -8.44 -17.95
N ILE A 7 21.65 -9.00 -17.11
CA ILE A 7 21.26 -10.05 -16.14
C ILE A 7 20.17 -9.52 -15.20
N LEU A 8 20.30 -8.29 -14.71
CA LEU A 8 19.32 -7.69 -13.79
C LEU A 8 17.96 -7.48 -14.48
N VAL A 9 17.95 -7.02 -15.74
CA VAL A 9 16.73 -6.91 -16.56
C VAL A 9 16.10 -8.29 -16.85
N ILE A 10 16.89 -9.32 -17.14
CA ILE A 10 16.38 -10.68 -17.39
C ILE A 10 15.79 -11.28 -16.12
N LEU A 11 16.48 -11.15 -14.99
CA LEU A 11 16.02 -11.67 -13.70
C LEU A 11 14.73 -10.97 -13.27
N PHE A 12 14.64 -9.68 -13.58
CA PHE A 12 13.45 -8.87 -13.38
C PHE A 12 12.26 -9.29 -14.27
N ILE A 13 12.48 -9.44 -15.58
CA ILE A 13 11.45 -9.95 -16.51
C ILE A 13 11.00 -11.35 -16.07
N SER A 14 11.91 -12.18 -15.58
CA SER A 14 11.59 -13.53 -15.11
C SER A 14 10.72 -13.51 -13.85
N VAL A 15 11.01 -12.65 -12.87
CA VAL A 15 10.18 -12.46 -11.67
C VAL A 15 8.80 -11.90 -12.04
N PHE A 16 8.74 -10.94 -12.96
CA PHE A 16 7.51 -10.35 -13.49
C PHE A 16 6.65 -11.38 -14.26
N SER A 17 7.25 -12.16 -15.16
CA SER A 17 6.56 -13.22 -15.89
C SER A 17 6.10 -14.34 -14.96
N LEU A 18 6.86 -14.65 -13.91
CA LEU A 18 6.46 -15.66 -12.91
C LEU A 18 5.30 -15.18 -12.04
N SER A 19 5.27 -13.91 -11.61
CA SER A 19 4.11 -13.37 -10.86
C SER A 19 2.84 -13.34 -11.71
N ARG A 20 2.96 -13.01 -13.00
CA ARG A 20 1.87 -13.07 -13.97
C ARG A 20 1.38 -14.49 -14.22
N TYR A 21 2.29 -15.44 -14.46
CA TYR A 21 1.95 -16.84 -14.69
C TYR A 21 1.21 -17.47 -13.51
N ILE A 22 1.57 -17.08 -12.27
CA ILE A 22 0.88 -17.55 -11.05
C ILE A 22 -0.55 -16.96 -10.94
N ASN A 23 -0.81 -15.79 -11.52
CA ASN A 23 -2.07 -15.07 -11.35
C ASN A 23 -3.04 -15.10 -12.56
N GLU A 24 -2.56 -15.40 -13.78
CA GLU A 24 -3.40 -15.43 -15.00
C GLU A 24 -4.38 -16.62 -15.07
N TYR A 25 -4.42 -17.49 -14.05
CA TYR A 25 -5.47 -18.49 -13.91
C TYR A 25 -6.66 -17.95 -13.11
N ASN A 26 -7.81 -17.80 -13.79
CA ASN A 26 -9.18 -17.67 -13.25
C ASN A 26 -9.93 -16.33 -13.44
N ILE A 27 -9.94 -15.76 -14.65
CA ILE A 27 -11.11 -14.96 -15.06
C ILE A 27 -12.00 -15.86 -15.90
N LYS A 28 -12.95 -16.54 -15.26
CA LYS A 28 -14.02 -17.22 -15.98
C LYS A 28 -15.08 -16.18 -16.28
N HIS A 29 -15.40 -16.00 -17.57
CA HIS A 29 -16.64 -15.32 -17.94
C HIS A 29 -17.79 -16.22 -17.50
N TYR A 30 -18.45 -15.84 -16.40
CA TYR A 30 -19.71 -16.43 -16.03
C TYR A 30 -20.80 -15.77 -16.87
N GLU A 31 -21.59 -16.58 -17.55
CA GLU A 31 -22.82 -16.09 -18.16
C GLU A 31 -23.70 -15.52 -17.04
N LYS A 32 -24.26 -14.33 -17.28
CA LYS A 32 -25.18 -13.67 -16.36
C LYS A 32 -26.26 -14.69 -15.99
N SER A 33 -26.30 -15.12 -14.73
CA SER A 33 -27.34 -16.05 -14.32
C SER A 33 -28.66 -15.29 -14.37
N GLU A 34 -29.54 -15.64 -15.30
CA GLU A 34 -30.90 -15.07 -15.43
C GLU A 34 -31.82 -15.34 -14.23
N LEU A 35 -31.29 -15.82 -13.10
CA LEU A 35 -32.04 -16.65 -12.18
C LEU A 35 -32.47 -15.98 -10.87
N PHE A 36 -31.96 -14.80 -10.49
CA PHE A 36 -32.29 -14.20 -9.19
C PHE A 36 -32.39 -12.68 -9.27
N GLU A 37 -33.49 -12.12 -8.82
CA GLU A 37 -33.69 -10.68 -8.71
C GLU A 37 -34.29 -10.36 -7.34
N VAL A 38 -33.57 -9.55 -6.56
CA VAL A 38 -34.07 -9.02 -5.29
C VAL A 38 -35.05 -7.89 -5.59
N ASP A 39 -36.25 -7.97 -5.03
CA ASP A 39 -37.27 -6.93 -5.20
C ASP A 39 -36.92 -5.71 -4.33
N ILE A 40 -36.41 -4.67 -4.98
CA ILE A 40 -36.00 -3.43 -4.31
C ILE A 40 -37.18 -2.69 -3.65
N GLN A 41 -38.41 -2.89 -4.12
CA GLN A 41 -39.58 -2.33 -3.45
C GLN A 41 -39.84 -3.00 -2.10
N ASN A 42 -39.59 -4.32 -1.99
CA ASN A 42 -39.61 -5.01 -0.71
C ASN A 42 -38.50 -4.50 0.21
N VAL A 43 -37.28 -4.32 -0.30
CA VAL A 43 -36.17 -3.72 0.46
C VAL A 43 -36.56 -2.37 1.06
N LEU A 44 -37.09 -1.46 0.26
CA LEU A 44 -37.58 -0.15 0.74
C LEU A 44 -38.76 -0.28 1.71
N GLY A 45 -39.62 -1.27 1.51
CA GLY A 45 -40.68 -1.65 2.44
C GLY A 45 -40.15 -2.05 3.82
N HIS A 46 -39.08 -2.86 3.87
CA HIS A 46 -38.40 -3.25 5.11
C HIS A 46 -37.77 -2.06 5.81
N VAL A 47 -37.07 -1.19 5.07
CA VAL A 47 -36.49 0.05 5.62
C VAL A 47 -37.57 0.91 6.28
N ARG A 48 -38.68 1.15 5.57
CA ARG A 48 -39.82 1.92 6.11
C ARG A 48 -40.35 1.28 7.38
N LYS A 49 -40.57 -0.04 7.37
CA LYS A 49 -41.12 -0.76 8.52
C LYS A 49 -40.20 -0.72 9.74
N LEU A 50 -38.89 -0.84 9.55
CA LEU A 50 -37.89 -0.75 10.62
C LEU A 50 -37.83 0.67 11.21
N ILE A 51 -37.90 1.71 10.38
CA ILE A 51 -38.03 3.11 10.84
C ILE A 51 -39.32 3.30 11.63
N ASP A 52 -40.45 2.78 11.15
CA ASP A 52 -41.75 2.86 11.83
C ASP A 52 -41.71 2.16 13.19
N ILE A 53 -41.12 0.96 13.27
CA ILE A 53 -40.89 0.25 14.54
C ILE A 53 -40.14 1.17 15.50
N GLY A 54 -39.10 1.83 15.04
CA GLY A 54 -38.29 2.69 15.90
C GLY A 54 -39.00 3.93 16.38
N ASN A 55 -39.81 4.53 15.51
CA ASN A 55 -40.62 5.68 15.85
C ASN A 55 -41.82 5.32 16.73
N SER A 56 -42.21 4.05 16.79
CA SER A 56 -43.39 3.59 17.55
C SER A 56 -43.14 3.32 19.03
N ASN A 57 -41.88 3.14 19.47
CA ASN A 57 -41.57 2.89 20.88
C ASN A 57 -40.77 4.03 21.50
N GLU A 58 -41.07 4.33 22.78
CA GLU A 58 -40.31 5.30 23.57
C GLU A 58 -38.97 4.74 24.06
N VAL A 59 -38.91 3.42 24.24
CA VAL A 59 -37.76 2.73 24.82
C VAL A 59 -36.92 2.10 23.71
N PHE A 60 -35.63 2.43 23.70
CA PHE A 60 -34.63 1.92 22.76
C PHE A 60 -34.63 0.38 22.65
N GLU A 61 -34.69 -0.32 23.78
CA GLU A 61 -34.67 -1.78 23.81
C GLU A 61 -35.95 -2.39 23.23
N ASP A 62 -37.12 -1.78 23.44
CA ASP A 62 -38.39 -2.27 22.91
C ASP A 62 -38.38 -2.23 21.37
N SER A 63 -37.88 -1.13 20.78
CA SER A 63 -37.68 -1.02 19.34
C SER A 63 -36.74 -2.10 18.79
N ARG A 64 -35.62 -2.38 19.48
CA ARG A 64 -34.69 -3.45 19.08
C ARG A 64 -35.32 -4.83 19.19
N ILE A 65 -36.11 -5.11 20.22
CA ILE A 65 -36.87 -6.36 20.36
C ILE A 65 -37.83 -6.52 19.17
N THR A 66 -38.66 -5.51 18.90
CA THR A 66 -39.65 -5.56 17.82
C THR A 66 -38.98 -5.67 16.44
N ALA A 67 -37.86 -4.98 16.20
CA ALA A 67 -37.10 -5.11 14.96
C ALA A 67 -36.58 -6.55 14.77
N ARG A 68 -36.04 -7.19 15.81
CA ARG A 68 -35.62 -8.60 15.75
C ARG A 68 -36.76 -9.54 15.44
N GLU A 69 -37.91 -9.34 16.09
CA GLU A 69 -39.10 -10.16 15.86
C GLU A 69 -39.62 -9.98 14.44
N TYR A 70 -39.64 -8.76 13.92
CA TYR A 70 -39.99 -8.47 12.54
C TYR A 70 -39.10 -9.20 11.53
N ILE A 71 -37.77 -9.11 11.69
CA ILE A 71 -36.80 -9.80 10.81
C ILE A 71 -37.06 -11.32 10.85
N ARG A 72 -37.16 -11.92 12.05
CA ARG A 72 -37.44 -13.35 12.22
C ARG A 72 -38.74 -13.76 11.53
N ASP A 73 -39.84 -13.06 11.84
CA ASP A 73 -41.17 -13.42 11.36
C ASP A 73 -41.27 -13.27 9.84
N TYR A 74 -40.60 -12.26 9.28
CA TYR A 74 -40.51 -12.11 7.83
C TYR A 74 -39.79 -13.29 7.16
N LEU A 75 -38.64 -13.73 7.69
CA LEU A 75 -37.92 -14.89 7.15
C LEU A 75 -38.77 -16.17 7.25
N PHE A 76 -39.46 -16.40 8.37
CA PHE A 76 -40.34 -17.56 8.53
C PHE A 76 -41.52 -17.55 7.56
N ASN A 77 -42.14 -16.39 7.36
CA ASN A 77 -43.26 -16.23 6.42
C ASN A 77 -42.82 -16.43 4.97
N ASN A 78 -41.52 -16.31 4.67
CA ASN A 78 -40.94 -16.53 3.35
C ASN A 78 -40.20 -17.88 3.25
N SER A 79 -40.69 -18.89 3.96
CA SER A 79 -40.26 -20.30 3.85
C SER A 79 -38.86 -20.62 4.39
N ILE A 80 -38.23 -19.72 5.16
CA ILE A 80 -37.02 -20.07 5.90
C ILE A 80 -37.41 -20.93 7.12
N PRO A 81 -36.85 -22.14 7.29
CA PRO A 81 -37.16 -23.01 8.42
C PRO A 81 -36.81 -22.35 9.77
N LYS A 82 -37.53 -22.72 10.83
CA LYS A 82 -37.34 -22.10 12.16
C LYS A 82 -35.98 -22.45 12.75
N GLU A 83 -35.55 -23.68 12.53
CA GLU A 83 -34.26 -24.25 12.91
C GLU A 83 -33.08 -23.55 12.22
N ASN A 84 -33.33 -22.88 11.08
CA ASN A 84 -32.31 -22.14 10.34
C ASN A 84 -32.08 -20.74 10.90
N VAL A 85 -32.95 -20.23 11.77
CA VAL A 85 -32.79 -18.92 12.41
C VAL A 85 -32.44 -19.08 13.88
N ILE A 86 -31.21 -18.73 14.22
CA ILE A 86 -30.60 -18.92 15.54
C ILE A 86 -30.28 -17.57 16.17
N TYR A 87 -30.37 -17.48 17.49
CA TYR A 87 -29.99 -16.29 18.25
C TYR A 87 -28.67 -16.47 18.97
N ASN A 88 -27.75 -15.53 18.80
CA ASN A 88 -26.54 -15.42 19.62
C ASN A 88 -26.71 -14.27 20.61
N ARG A 89 -27.08 -14.59 21.85
CA ARG A 89 -27.23 -13.62 22.95
C ARG A 89 -25.89 -13.38 23.60
N PHE A 90 -25.62 -12.13 23.99
CA PHE A 90 -24.36 -11.76 24.60
C PHE A 90 -24.47 -10.64 25.62
N GLU A 91 -23.48 -10.62 26.50
CA GLU A 91 -23.23 -9.56 27.47
C GLU A 91 -21.76 -9.14 27.34
N TRP A 92 -21.52 -7.84 27.19
CA TRP A 92 -20.19 -7.26 27.06
C TRP A 92 -19.99 -6.20 28.14
N SER A 93 -18.90 -6.30 28.91
CA SER A 93 -18.61 -5.35 29.99
C SER A 93 -17.28 -4.63 29.75
N ASP A 94 -17.35 -3.32 29.53
CA ASP A 94 -16.17 -2.47 29.46
C ASP A 94 -15.92 -1.78 30.79
N ARG A 95 -14.65 -1.77 31.23
CA ARG A 95 -14.21 -1.11 32.46
C ARG A 95 -13.29 0.06 32.11
N LYS A 96 -13.71 1.28 32.45
CA LYS A 96 -12.89 2.48 32.32
C LYS A 96 -12.48 2.99 33.69
N ALA A 97 -11.17 3.08 33.92
CA ALA A 97 -10.61 3.67 35.12
C ALA A 97 -10.29 5.15 34.90
N ASP A 98 -10.81 6.01 35.76
CA ASP A 98 -10.44 7.42 35.86
C ASP A 98 -9.96 7.72 37.30
N GLY A 99 -8.64 7.74 37.47
CA GLY A 99 -8.02 7.75 38.79
C GLY A 99 -8.35 6.49 39.61
N LYS A 100 -9.10 6.65 40.71
CA LYS A 100 -9.57 5.54 41.56
C LYS A 100 -10.99 5.07 41.23
N LEU A 101 -11.71 5.79 40.36
CA LEU A 101 -13.08 5.44 39.98
C LEU A 101 -13.03 4.46 38.81
N ILE A 102 -13.68 3.30 38.97
CA ILE A 102 -13.83 2.31 37.90
C ILE A 102 -15.30 2.32 37.50
N THR A 103 -15.61 2.87 36.33
CA THR A 103 -16.93 2.75 35.72
C THR A 103 -16.97 1.47 34.92
N THR A 104 -17.93 0.58 35.23
CA THR A 104 -18.23 -0.60 34.42
C THR A 104 -19.50 -0.31 33.64
N THR A 105 -19.42 -0.40 32.31
CA THR A 105 -20.58 -0.29 31.42
C THR A 105 -20.85 -1.67 30.85
N THR A 106 -22.04 -2.21 31.11
CA THR A 106 -22.48 -3.49 30.58
C THR A 106 -23.48 -3.27 29.45
N TRP A 107 -23.27 -4.00 28.36
CA TRP A 107 -24.04 -3.96 27.14
C TRP A 107 -24.62 -5.34 26.91
N THR A 108 -25.88 -5.42 26.52
CA THR A 108 -26.51 -6.69 26.14
C THR A 108 -27.03 -6.60 24.71
N GLY A 109 -26.90 -7.69 23.99
CA GLY A 109 -27.38 -7.77 22.61
C GLY A 109 -27.72 -9.18 22.18
N ILE A 110 -28.41 -9.26 21.05
CA ILE A 110 -28.82 -10.50 20.40
C ILE A 110 -28.58 -10.35 18.91
N ASN A 111 -27.57 -11.07 18.40
CA ASN A 111 -27.41 -11.24 16.96
C ASN A 111 -28.45 -12.25 16.44
N ILE A 112 -28.94 -12.04 15.22
CA ILE A 112 -29.79 -12.99 14.49
C ILE A 112 -28.93 -13.67 13.43
N ILE A 113 -28.91 -15.00 13.41
CA ILE A 113 -28.14 -15.80 12.45
C ILE A 113 -29.13 -16.60 11.62
N ALA A 114 -29.11 -16.43 10.30
CA ALA A 114 -29.93 -17.18 9.36
C ALA A 114 -29.05 -18.05 8.45
N TRP A 115 -29.33 -19.34 8.40
CA TRP A 115 -28.68 -20.30 7.52
C TRP A 115 -29.55 -20.59 6.29
N THR A 116 -28.93 -20.73 5.13
CA THR A 116 -29.67 -21.10 3.90
C THR A 116 -29.54 -22.59 3.54
N ASN A 117 -28.55 -23.30 4.08
CA ASN A 117 -28.41 -24.74 3.90
C ASN A 117 -29.29 -25.52 4.89
N SER A 118 -29.73 -26.72 4.50
CA SER A 118 -30.53 -27.62 5.34
C SER A 118 -29.70 -28.67 6.08
N THR A 119 -28.43 -28.88 5.72
CA THR A 119 -27.59 -29.95 6.28
C THR A 119 -26.40 -29.46 7.11
N PRO A 120 -25.95 -30.26 8.11
CA PRO A 120 -24.74 -29.97 8.90
C PRO A 120 -23.50 -29.78 8.02
N VAL A 121 -22.69 -28.79 8.40
CA VAL A 121 -21.53 -28.30 7.65
C VAL A 121 -20.27 -28.99 8.16
N ASP A 122 -20.08 -30.27 7.82
CA ASP A 122 -18.92 -31.01 8.34
C ASP A 122 -17.66 -30.83 7.47
N ASP A 123 -17.81 -30.68 6.14
CA ASP A 123 -16.65 -30.64 5.22
C ASP A 123 -16.50 -29.34 4.40
N GLN A 124 -17.47 -28.42 4.47
CA GLN A 124 -17.45 -27.16 3.68
C GLN A 124 -17.14 -25.93 4.55
N ARG A 125 -16.54 -24.90 3.97
CA ARG A 125 -16.23 -23.66 4.68
C ARG A 125 -17.43 -22.71 4.66
N ILE A 126 -17.75 -22.13 5.81
CA ILE A 126 -18.90 -21.23 5.99
C ILE A 126 -18.62 -19.89 5.32
N ARG A 127 -19.59 -19.39 4.55
CA ARG A 127 -19.55 -18.07 3.91
C ARG A 127 -20.45 -17.14 4.71
N VAL A 128 -19.88 -16.11 5.32
CA VAL A 128 -20.61 -15.22 6.23
C VAL A 128 -20.92 -13.90 5.53
N ILE A 129 -22.15 -13.44 5.65
CA ILE A 129 -22.59 -12.13 5.19
C ILE A 129 -23.25 -11.45 6.37
N GLY A 130 -22.97 -10.18 6.62
CA GLY A 130 -23.54 -9.49 7.77
C GLY A 130 -23.91 -8.05 7.49
N ALA A 131 -24.87 -7.58 8.27
CA ALA A 131 -25.29 -6.19 8.36
C ALA A 131 -25.77 -5.97 9.80
N HIS A 132 -25.57 -4.77 10.35
CA HIS A 132 -26.09 -4.46 11.67
C HIS A 132 -27.51 -3.89 11.60
N TYR A 133 -28.39 -4.33 12.51
CA TYR A 133 -29.79 -3.88 12.54
C TYR A 133 -30.06 -2.83 13.62
N ASP A 134 -29.10 -2.58 14.52
CA ASP A 134 -29.16 -1.42 15.39
C ASP A 134 -28.84 -0.14 14.61
N THR A 135 -29.25 0.99 15.19
CA THR A 135 -29.07 2.32 14.62
C THR A 135 -28.69 3.27 15.74
N LEU A 136 -28.02 4.36 15.41
CA LEU A 136 -27.54 5.32 16.40
C LEU A 136 -28.69 6.02 17.14
N HIS A 137 -29.78 6.30 16.42
CA HIS A 137 -30.95 6.98 16.95
C HIS A 137 -32.17 6.06 16.79
N TRP A 138 -32.66 5.52 17.90
CA TRP A 138 -33.97 4.86 18.00
C TRP A 138 -34.89 5.67 18.93
N GLY A 139 -36.17 5.78 18.57
CA GLY A 139 -37.20 6.39 19.42
C GLY A 139 -38.14 7.34 18.66
N ILE A 140 -39.18 7.82 19.36
CA ILE A 140 -40.26 8.63 18.79
C ILE A 140 -39.73 9.80 17.96
N ASN A 141 -40.06 9.78 16.66
CA ASN A 141 -39.70 10.80 15.64
C ASN A 141 -38.20 11.10 15.55
N LYS A 142 -37.37 10.13 15.92
CA LYS A 142 -35.91 10.26 15.93
C LYS A 142 -35.22 9.08 15.28
N THR A 143 -35.97 8.08 14.79
CA THR A 143 -35.34 6.91 14.18
C THR A 143 -34.69 7.28 12.87
N SER A 144 -33.40 6.99 12.77
CA SER A 144 -32.56 7.23 11.60
C SER A 144 -31.83 5.95 11.22
N GLY A 145 -31.02 6.02 10.17
CA GLY A 145 -30.22 4.89 9.72
C GLY A 145 -30.82 4.19 8.51
N ALA A 146 -31.63 4.88 7.71
CA ALA A 146 -32.12 4.30 6.46
C ALA A 146 -30.95 3.83 5.59
N HIS A 147 -29.93 4.67 5.43
CA HIS A 147 -28.66 4.36 4.82
C HIS A 147 -27.78 3.52 5.76
N GLY A 148 -27.52 4.00 6.98
CA GLY A 148 -26.66 3.34 7.98
C GLY A 148 -27.44 2.72 9.16
N ASN A 149 -27.99 1.52 9.08
CA ASN A 149 -27.72 0.48 8.07
C ASN A 149 -28.96 -0.34 7.67
N LEU A 150 -30.17 0.24 7.79
CA LEU A 150 -31.43 -0.47 7.57
C LEU A 150 -31.62 -0.91 6.11
N ALA A 151 -31.04 -0.19 5.14
CA ALA A 151 -31.03 -0.60 3.73
C ALA A 151 -30.29 -1.93 3.52
N ALA A 152 -29.12 -2.11 4.14
CA ALA A 152 -28.39 -3.38 4.09
C ALA A 152 -29.18 -4.51 4.76
N VAL A 153 -29.85 -4.23 5.88
CA VAL A 153 -30.73 -5.19 6.56
C VAL A 153 -31.87 -5.64 5.64
N GLY A 154 -32.58 -4.70 5.02
CA GLY A 154 -33.67 -5.00 4.09
C GLY A 154 -33.19 -5.79 2.87
N MET A 155 -32.06 -5.40 2.28
CA MET A 155 -31.45 -6.13 1.15
C MET A 155 -31.02 -7.54 1.56
N MET A 156 -30.46 -7.71 2.76
CA MET A 156 -30.05 -9.01 3.28
C MET A 156 -31.24 -9.94 3.53
N MET A 157 -32.37 -9.42 4.01
CA MET A 157 -33.62 -10.20 4.16
C MET A 157 -34.08 -10.81 2.84
N GLU A 158 -34.14 -10.02 1.76
CA GLU A 158 -34.51 -10.51 0.44
C GLU A 158 -33.44 -11.45 -0.16
N THR A 159 -32.15 -11.12 0.04
CA THR A 159 -31.03 -11.96 -0.42
C THR A 159 -31.07 -13.36 0.21
N ILE A 160 -31.39 -13.47 1.51
CA ILE A 160 -31.54 -14.75 2.20
C ILE A 160 -32.60 -15.61 1.51
N ILE A 161 -33.74 -15.02 1.15
CA ILE A 161 -34.85 -15.73 0.51
C ILE A 161 -34.44 -16.25 -0.86
N GLU A 162 -33.80 -15.42 -1.69
CA GLU A 162 -33.37 -15.82 -3.03
C GLU A 162 -32.26 -16.88 -3.00
N ILE A 163 -31.26 -16.73 -2.12
CA ILE A 163 -30.20 -17.73 -1.95
C ILE A 163 -30.76 -19.04 -1.38
N TYR A 164 -31.70 -18.98 -0.43
CA TYR A 164 -32.36 -20.18 0.07
C TYR A 164 -33.09 -20.92 -1.04
N LYS A 165 -33.93 -20.24 -1.83
CA LYS A 165 -34.63 -20.84 -2.99
C LYS A 165 -33.65 -21.47 -3.97
N TYR A 166 -32.54 -20.81 -4.26
CA TYR A 166 -31.49 -21.34 -5.12
C TYR A 166 -30.90 -22.65 -4.58
N GLN A 167 -30.61 -22.70 -3.28
CA GLN A 167 -30.04 -23.90 -2.66
C GLN A 167 -31.00 -25.08 -2.62
N GLN A 168 -32.32 -24.82 -2.50
CA GLN A 168 -33.32 -25.88 -2.55
C GLN A 168 -33.44 -26.54 -3.94
N GLN A 169 -32.88 -25.93 -5.00
CA GLN A 169 -32.80 -26.56 -6.32
C GLN A 169 -31.64 -27.57 -6.42
N SER A 170 -30.68 -27.51 -5.49
CA SER A 170 -29.53 -28.40 -5.43
C SER A 170 -29.78 -29.55 -4.45
N SER A 171 -29.15 -30.70 -4.69
CA SER A 171 -29.14 -31.79 -3.70
C SER A 171 -28.50 -31.30 -2.39
N GLU A 172 -29.00 -31.77 -1.26
CA GLU A 172 -28.51 -31.39 0.07
C GLU A 172 -26.98 -31.47 0.21
N SER A 173 -26.35 -32.51 -0.32
CA SER A 173 -24.88 -32.68 -0.29
C SER A 173 -24.09 -31.61 -1.05
N ASN A 174 -24.75 -30.87 -1.94
CA ASN A 174 -24.16 -29.84 -2.79
C ASN A 174 -24.53 -28.42 -2.33
N GLN A 175 -25.32 -28.29 -1.26
CA GLN A 175 -25.67 -26.97 -0.73
C GLN A 175 -24.48 -26.34 -0.03
N THR A 176 -24.22 -25.08 -0.36
CA THR A 176 -23.17 -24.27 0.23
C THR A 176 -23.59 -23.73 1.60
N PRO A 177 -22.73 -23.72 2.62
CA PRO A 177 -23.08 -23.14 3.91
C PRO A 177 -23.00 -21.60 3.90
N TYR A 178 -24.09 -20.91 3.53
CA TYR A 178 -24.20 -19.47 3.75
C TYR A 178 -24.83 -19.18 5.11
N MET A 179 -24.19 -18.27 5.83
CA MET A 179 -24.64 -17.75 7.10
C MET A 179 -24.81 -16.23 6.99
N PHE A 180 -26.05 -15.76 7.14
CA PHE A 180 -26.38 -14.35 7.19
C PHE A 180 -26.54 -13.90 8.63
N VAL A 181 -25.88 -12.83 9.04
CA VAL A 181 -25.83 -12.39 10.43
C VAL A 181 -26.28 -10.94 10.56
N PHE A 182 -27.39 -10.73 11.26
CA PHE A 182 -27.85 -9.40 11.65
C PHE A 182 -27.20 -9.06 13.00
N PHE A 183 -26.16 -8.22 12.96
CA PHE A 183 -25.42 -7.81 14.16
C PHE A 183 -26.18 -6.78 14.98
N ASP A 184 -25.97 -6.85 16.29
CA ASP A 184 -26.55 -5.95 17.27
C ASP A 184 -25.44 -5.18 17.98
N GLN A 185 -25.72 -3.95 18.42
CA GLN A 185 -24.76 -3.10 19.11
C GLN A 185 -23.48 -2.86 18.29
N THR A 186 -23.61 -2.49 17.02
CA THR A 186 -22.47 -2.13 16.17
C THR A 186 -22.01 -0.70 16.41
N GLU A 187 -22.92 0.26 16.56
CA GLU A 187 -22.61 1.67 16.85
C GLU A 187 -21.66 1.91 18.04
N PRO A 188 -21.74 1.16 19.15
CA PRO A 188 -20.80 1.34 20.26
C PRO A 188 -19.44 0.68 20.11
N GLY A 189 -19.18 0.07 18.96
CA GLY A 189 -17.90 -0.58 18.67
C GLY A 189 -18.04 -2.06 18.37
N SER A 190 -18.96 -2.42 17.48
CA SER A 190 -19.05 -3.76 16.86
C SER A 190 -19.14 -4.88 17.90
N LEU A 191 -19.95 -4.68 18.95
CA LEU A 191 -20.02 -5.62 20.07
C LEU A 191 -20.67 -6.94 19.63
N GLY A 192 -21.67 -6.88 18.75
CA GLY A 192 -22.32 -8.04 18.17
C GLY A 192 -21.35 -8.94 17.41
N SER A 193 -20.56 -8.38 16.50
CA SER A 193 -19.58 -9.14 15.71
C SER A 193 -18.41 -9.66 16.55
N LYS A 194 -17.93 -8.90 17.55
CA LYS A 194 -16.94 -9.40 18.53
C LYS A 194 -17.47 -10.62 19.29
N SER A 195 -18.67 -10.49 19.85
CA SER A 195 -19.32 -11.60 20.56
C SER A 195 -19.49 -12.82 19.66
N PHE A 196 -19.92 -12.60 18.41
CA PHE A 196 -20.11 -13.67 17.44
C PHE A 196 -18.80 -14.44 17.16
N VAL A 197 -17.71 -13.70 16.94
CA VAL A 197 -16.36 -14.22 16.73
C VAL A 197 -15.88 -15.04 17.93
N ASP A 198 -16.10 -14.52 19.14
CA ASP A 198 -15.69 -15.19 20.38
C ASP A 198 -16.52 -16.45 20.65
N TYR A 199 -17.84 -16.37 20.47
CA TYR A 199 -18.78 -17.47 20.68
C TYR A 199 -18.48 -18.66 19.76
N HIS A 200 -18.22 -18.40 18.48
CA HIS A 200 -17.85 -19.43 17.50
C HIS A 200 -16.36 -19.82 17.57
N GLN A 201 -15.59 -19.20 18.47
CA GLN A 201 -14.16 -19.42 18.65
C GLN A 201 -13.40 -19.33 17.31
N ILE A 202 -13.77 -18.35 16.48
CA ILE A 202 -13.28 -18.23 15.10
C ILE A 202 -11.75 -18.17 15.07
N ALA A 203 -11.13 -17.43 15.99
CA ALA A 203 -9.68 -17.34 16.09
C ALA A 203 -8.96 -18.69 16.33
N LYS A 204 -9.66 -19.71 16.86
CA LYS A 204 -9.10 -21.07 17.02
C LYS A 204 -9.18 -21.90 15.74
N ASN A 205 -10.14 -21.62 14.87
CA ASN A 205 -10.31 -22.32 13.61
C ASN A 205 -10.85 -21.37 12.50
N PRO A 206 -10.04 -20.38 12.07
CA PRO A 206 -10.49 -19.41 11.07
C PRO A 206 -10.75 -20.08 9.72
N LYS A 207 -10.08 -21.21 9.44
CA LYS A 207 -10.24 -21.99 8.20
C LYS A 207 -11.61 -22.63 8.06
N LYS A 208 -12.41 -22.71 9.13
CA LYS A 208 -13.81 -23.11 9.05
C LYS A 208 -14.65 -22.12 8.24
N PHE A 209 -14.19 -20.88 8.12
CA PHE A 209 -14.85 -19.82 7.38
C PHE A 209 -14.10 -19.56 6.07
N ALA A 210 -14.85 -19.42 4.99
CA ALA A 210 -14.33 -19.08 3.68
C ALA A 210 -14.01 -17.59 3.61
N TYR A 211 -14.98 -16.77 4.01
CA TYR A 211 -14.88 -15.31 4.02
C TYR A 211 -16.01 -14.68 4.86
N TYR A 212 -15.90 -13.38 5.10
CA TYR A 212 -16.94 -12.51 5.62
C TYR A 212 -17.15 -11.28 4.72
N ILE A 213 -18.40 -11.00 4.33
CA ILE A 213 -18.79 -9.76 3.65
C ILE A 213 -19.62 -8.91 4.61
N ASP A 214 -19.12 -7.72 4.92
CA ASP A 214 -19.85 -6.70 5.67
C ASP A 214 -20.60 -5.79 4.72
N LEU A 215 -21.92 -5.68 4.90
CA LEU A 215 -22.79 -4.77 4.17
C LEU A 215 -23.09 -3.58 5.10
N ASN A 216 -22.56 -2.42 4.76
CA ASN A 216 -22.75 -1.22 5.57
C ASN A 216 -23.05 0.00 4.71
N ALA A 217 -24.01 0.83 5.11
CA ALA A 217 -24.25 2.14 4.50
C ALA A 217 -24.36 2.04 2.96
N ILE A 218 -25.47 1.47 2.47
CA ILE A 218 -25.72 1.25 1.03
C ILE A 218 -27.02 1.90 0.55
N GLY A 219 -27.06 2.24 -0.74
CA GLY A 219 -28.21 2.79 -1.44
C GLY A 219 -28.37 4.30 -1.34
N TYR A 220 -27.36 5.08 -0.95
CA TYR A 220 -27.50 6.53 -0.84
C TYR A 220 -27.63 7.19 -2.22
N LYS A 221 -28.64 8.04 -2.40
CA LYS A 221 -29.00 8.64 -3.70
C LYS A 221 -27.94 9.53 -4.35
N ASP A 222 -27.14 10.20 -3.52
CA ASP A 222 -26.04 11.05 -4.00
C ASP A 222 -24.69 10.31 -3.94
N SER A 223 -24.72 9.00 -3.64
CA SER A 223 -23.57 8.15 -3.85
C SER A 223 -23.38 7.91 -5.34
N LEU A 224 -22.11 7.77 -5.74
CA LEU A 224 -21.78 7.53 -7.13
C LEU A 224 -21.87 6.04 -7.47
N GLY A 225 -21.81 5.15 -6.48
CA GLY A 225 -22.05 3.73 -6.67
C GLY A 225 -21.57 2.88 -5.52
N ALA A 226 -21.69 1.56 -5.67
CA ALA A 226 -21.12 0.59 -4.74
C ALA A 226 -19.61 0.82 -4.59
N ILE A 227 -19.15 0.77 -3.36
CA ILE A 227 -17.77 0.93 -2.93
C ILE A 227 -17.33 -0.39 -2.30
N ILE A 228 -16.33 -1.03 -2.90
CA ILE A 228 -15.57 -2.06 -2.23
C ILE A 228 -14.50 -1.35 -1.40
N GLN A 229 -14.60 -1.44 -0.08
CA GLN A 229 -13.69 -0.77 0.83
C GLN A 229 -12.81 -1.79 1.55
N THR A 230 -11.50 -1.53 1.54
CA THR A 230 -10.51 -2.38 2.22
C THR A 230 -9.67 -1.52 3.15
N TYR A 231 -9.33 -2.07 4.31
CA TYR A 231 -8.64 -1.35 5.37
C TYR A 231 -7.36 -2.05 5.83
N PRO A 232 -6.35 -1.27 6.27
CA PRO A 232 -5.18 -1.79 6.96
C PRO A 232 -5.50 -2.05 8.44
N TYR A 233 -6.12 -3.16 8.81
CA TYR A 233 -6.49 -3.40 10.21
C TYR A 233 -5.28 -3.68 11.11
N GLU A 234 -5.09 -2.86 12.15
CA GLU A 234 -4.10 -3.15 13.18
C GLU A 234 -4.60 -4.26 14.12
N HIS A 235 -3.85 -5.34 14.22
CA HIS A 235 -4.08 -6.37 15.24
C HIS A 235 -2.76 -6.92 15.75
N LYS A 236 -2.53 -6.85 17.07
CA LYS A 236 -1.33 -7.41 17.72
C LYS A 236 -0.02 -7.01 17.02
N GLN A 237 0.13 -5.73 16.68
CA GLN A 237 1.31 -5.16 15.98
C GLN A 237 1.51 -5.66 14.54
N GLN A 238 0.50 -6.29 13.95
CA GLN A 238 0.46 -6.66 12.53
C GLN A 238 -0.61 -5.85 11.82
N THR A 239 -0.36 -5.49 10.57
CA THR A 239 -1.37 -4.93 9.68
C THR A 239 -1.97 -6.03 8.83
N LEU A 240 -3.28 -6.20 8.93
CA LEU A 240 -4.06 -7.18 8.20
C LEU A 240 -4.89 -6.47 7.13
N PHE A 241 -5.14 -7.14 5.99
CA PHE A 241 -5.81 -6.56 4.84
C PHE A 241 -6.89 -7.50 4.30
N SER A 242 -7.90 -6.94 3.64
CA SER A 242 -8.77 -7.73 2.77
C SER A 242 -7.93 -8.40 1.69
N PRO A 243 -8.08 -9.72 1.48
CA PRO A 243 -7.23 -10.46 0.57
C PRO A 243 -7.57 -10.18 -0.89
N VAL A 244 -6.54 -10.19 -1.74
CA VAL A 244 -6.63 -9.90 -3.18
C VAL A 244 -7.70 -10.74 -3.89
N TRP A 245 -7.78 -12.04 -3.58
CA TRP A 245 -8.73 -12.93 -4.26
C TRP A 245 -10.18 -12.54 -3.97
N LEU A 246 -10.49 -12.13 -2.74
CA LEU A 246 -11.85 -11.77 -2.32
C LEU A 246 -12.28 -10.46 -3.00
N VAL A 247 -11.37 -9.48 -3.02
CA VAL A 247 -11.56 -8.21 -3.73
C VAL A 247 -11.78 -8.45 -5.23
N ASN A 248 -10.93 -9.28 -5.86
CA ASN A 248 -11.05 -9.63 -7.27
C ASN A 248 -12.40 -10.25 -7.61
N GLN A 249 -12.87 -11.19 -6.79
CA GLN A 249 -14.17 -11.85 -7.03
C GLN A 249 -15.32 -10.84 -6.94
N MET A 250 -15.32 -9.95 -5.94
CA MET A 250 -16.35 -8.90 -5.84
C MET A 250 -16.27 -7.90 -7.01
N VAL A 251 -15.07 -7.54 -7.47
CA VAL A 251 -14.87 -6.71 -8.66
C VAL A 251 -15.43 -7.37 -9.91
N GLN A 252 -15.16 -8.67 -10.11
CA GLN A 252 -15.70 -9.44 -11.24
C GLN A 252 -17.23 -9.48 -11.19
N SER A 253 -17.82 -9.66 -10.01
CA SER A 253 -19.27 -9.60 -9.83
C SER A 253 -19.84 -8.22 -10.19
N GLY A 254 -19.11 -7.13 -9.89
CA GLY A 254 -19.46 -5.79 -10.35
C GLY A 254 -19.44 -5.60 -11.87
N TYR A 255 -18.42 -6.14 -12.56
CA TYR A 255 -18.35 -6.12 -14.03
C TYR A 255 -19.49 -6.87 -14.73
N GLN A 256 -20.19 -7.77 -14.04
CA GLN A 256 -21.36 -8.47 -14.58
C GLN A 256 -22.65 -7.64 -14.46
N VAL A 257 -22.66 -6.61 -13.61
CA VAL A 257 -23.83 -5.76 -13.35
C VAL A 257 -23.78 -4.49 -14.18
N THR A 258 -22.62 -3.85 -14.28
CA THR A 258 -22.46 -2.58 -15.00
C THR A 258 -21.49 -2.73 -16.18
N GLU A 259 -21.83 -2.17 -17.34
CA GLU A 259 -20.95 -2.17 -18.52
C GLU A 259 -19.61 -1.46 -18.24
N GLN A 260 -19.64 -0.46 -17.34
CA GLN A 260 -18.46 0.28 -16.90
C GLN A 260 -17.68 -0.45 -15.80
N GLY A 261 -18.26 -1.48 -15.19
CA GLY A 261 -17.73 -2.26 -14.09
C GLY A 261 -17.46 -1.47 -12.82
N ILE A 262 -16.56 -2.01 -12.00
CA ILE A 262 -15.99 -1.31 -10.85
C ILE A 262 -14.70 -0.63 -11.29
N GLN A 263 -14.70 0.68 -11.28
CA GLN A 263 -13.53 1.52 -11.49
C GLN A 263 -12.70 1.59 -10.20
N VAL A 264 -11.39 1.83 -10.32
CA VAL A 264 -10.51 1.78 -9.15
C VAL A 264 -9.89 3.15 -8.86
N GLY A 265 -9.83 3.50 -7.58
CA GLY A 265 -9.01 4.62 -7.10
C GLY A 265 -9.77 5.91 -6.78
N TYR A 266 -11.08 6.01 -7.04
CA TYR A 266 -11.84 7.22 -6.73
C TYR A 266 -13.30 6.93 -6.33
N ALA A 267 -13.71 7.41 -5.16
CA ALA A 267 -15.11 7.37 -4.68
C ALA A 267 -16.08 8.18 -5.57
N HIS A 268 -15.53 9.08 -6.42
CA HIS A 268 -16.34 9.96 -7.25
C HIS A 268 -16.70 9.39 -8.63
N ILE A 269 -16.57 8.07 -8.80
CA ILE A 269 -16.90 7.39 -10.05
C ILE A 269 -17.82 6.21 -9.74
N PRO A 270 -18.86 5.94 -10.55
CA PRO A 270 -19.76 4.84 -10.30
C PRO A 270 -19.09 3.47 -10.24
N GLY A 271 -19.36 2.74 -9.17
CA GLY A 271 -18.71 1.47 -8.84
C GLY A 271 -17.23 1.73 -8.55
N SER A 272 -16.84 1.88 -7.28
CA SER A 272 -15.45 2.16 -6.94
C SER A 272 -14.83 1.09 -6.04
N LEU A 273 -13.58 0.73 -6.32
CA LEU A 273 -12.73 0.05 -5.35
C LEU A 273 -11.88 1.11 -4.67
N ILE A 274 -12.12 1.31 -3.37
CA ILE A 274 -11.34 2.24 -2.56
C ILE A 274 -10.40 1.45 -1.67
N TYR A 275 -9.12 1.59 -1.99
CA TYR A 275 -8.06 1.08 -1.15
C TYR A 275 -7.60 2.17 -0.18
N GLN A 276 -8.13 2.11 1.04
CA GLN A 276 -7.97 3.18 2.04
C GLN A 276 -6.53 3.28 2.56
N ALA A 277 -5.75 2.18 2.55
CA ALA A 277 -4.34 2.25 2.97
C ALA A 277 -3.45 3.05 2.00
N HIS A 278 -3.76 3.06 0.70
CA HIS A 278 -2.96 3.77 -0.31
C HIS A 278 -3.43 5.20 -0.50
N ARG A 279 -4.75 5.44 -0.45
CA ARG A 279 -5.29 6.78 -0.66
C ARG A 279 -4.99 7.74 0.50
N TYR A 280 -4.72 7.21 1.70
CA TYR A 280 -4.53 8.00 2.93
C TYR A 280 -3.22 7.68 3.65
N HIS A 281 -2.34 6.88 3.04
CA HIS A 281 -1.08 6.41 3.64
C HIS A 281 -1.26 5.84 5.07
N LEU A 282 -2.39 5.18 5.30
CA LEU A 282 -2.71 4.59 6.58
C LEU A 282 -1.88 3.33 6.74
N HIS A 283 -0.88 3.33 7.65
CA HIS A 283 -0.14 2.11 7.95
C HIS A 283 -1.02 1.09 8.68
N SER A 284 -1.95 1.59 9.49
CA SER A 284 -2.95 0.79 10.16
C SER A 284 -4.09 1.66 10.71
N ILE A 285 -5.28 1.07 10.82
CA ILE A 285 -6.41 1.61 11.55
C ILE A 285 -6.92 0.56 12.53
N PRO A 286 -7.41 0.94 13.71
CA PRO A 286 -8.21 0.00 14.49
C PRO A 286 -9.57 -0.15 13.80
N TYR A 287 -10.26 -1.27 14.06
CA TYR A 287 -11.52 -1.59 13.38
C TYR A 287 -12.52 -0.42 13.28
N LEU A 288 -13.21 -0.38 12.14
CA LEU A 288 -14.18 0.65 11.76
C LEU A 288 -15.61 0.12 11.60
N SER A 289 -15.76 -1.17 11.28
CA SER A 289 -17.05 -1.84 11.10
C SER A 289 -16.96 -3.29 11.59
N ASP A 290 -18.01 -4.08 11.35
CA ASP A 290 -18.13 -5.46 11.79
C ASP A 290 -17.15 -6.42 11.11
N ASP A 291 -16.48 -6.02 10.02
CA ASP A 291 -15.41 -6.78 9.35
C ASP A 291 -14.07 -6.81 10.11
N GLY A 292 -13.84 -5.85 11.00
CA GLY A 292 -12.63 -5.81 11.81
C GLY A 292 -12.43 -7.05 12.69
N PRO A 293 -13.41 -7.42 13.55
CA PRO A 293 -13.32 -8.63 14.39
C PRO A 293 -13.06 -9.94 13.61
N PHE A 294 -13.63 -10.08 12.42
CA PHE A 294 -13.38 -11.24 11.54
C PHE A 294 -11.95 -11.22 10.98
N THR A 295 -11.50 -10.07 10.47
CA THR A 295 -10.14 -9.91 9.96
C THR A 295 -9.11 -10.19 11.06
N TRP A 296 -9.32 -9.66 12.27
CA TRP A 296 -8.47 -9.90 13.44
C TRP A 296 -8.38 -11.37 13.85
N SER A 297 -9.43 -12.14 13.55
CA SER A 297 -9.50 -13.57 13.83
C SER A 297 -8.90 -14.42 12.71
N GLY A 298 -8.43 -13.80 11.63
CA GLY A 298 -7.83 -14.48 10.48
C GLY A 298 -8.84 -14.96 9.44
N VAL A 299 -10.06 -14.40 9.44
CA VAL A 299 -11.05 -14.64 8.38
C VAL A 299 -10.90 -13.57 7.31
N ASP A 300 -10.81 -14.03 6.07
CA ASP A 300 -10.79 -13.18 4.88
C ASP A 300 -12.06 -12.33 4.83
N SER A 301 -11.93 -11.00 4.93
CA SER A 301 -13.08 -10.10 5.09
C SER A 301 -13.05 -8.92 4.13
N LEU A 302 -14.24 -8.44 3.74
CA LEU A 302 -14.44 -7.31 2.84
C LEU A 302 -15.61 -6.44 3.30
N LEU A 303 -15.48 -5.12 3.18
CA LEU A 303 -16.58 -4.18 3.35
C LEU A 303 -17.16 -3.79 1.99
N LEU A 304 -18.47 -4.00 1.80
CA LEU A 304 -19.25 -3.49 0.69
C LEU A 304 -20.17 -2.37 1.22
N THR A 305 -19.93 -1.17 0.74
CA THR A 305 -20.61 0.06 1.19
C THR A 305 -20.89 0.96 -0.01
N ASP A 306 -21.51 2.10 0.17
CA ASP A 306 -21.41 3.22 -0.78
C ASP A 306 -21.00 4.53 -0.09
N LEU A 307 -20.55 4.41 1.16
CA LEU A 307 -20.05 5.48 2.01
C LEU A 307 -18.52 5.43 2.09
N ASP A 308 -17.86 6.45 1.55
CA ASP A 308 -16.44 6.68 1.85
C ASP A 308 -16.32 7.25 3.27
N VAL A 309 -16.07 6.39 4.26
CA VAL A 309 -15.97 6.75 5.69
C VAL A 309 -14.99 7.91 5.96
N PHE A 310 -14.02 8.19 5.07
CA PHE A 310 -13.01 9.22 5.27
C PHE A 310 -13.33 10.57 4.66
N TYR A 311 -14.12 10.63 3.58
CA TYR A 311 -14.54 11.87 2.93
C TYR A 311 -16.06 12.08 2.90
N SER A 312 -16.81 11.17 3.52
CA SER A 312 -18.28 11.06 3.56
C SER A 312 -19.00 12.16 2.79
N THR A 313 -19.38 11.84 1.56
CA THR A 313 -20.23 12.68 0.70
C THR A 313 -21.69 12.69 1.16
N ASN A 314 -22.06 11.84 2.13
CA ASN A 314 -23.39 11.84 2.73
C ASN A 314 -23.44 12.75 3.98
N PRO A 315 -23.97 13.99 3.88
CA PRO A 315 -24.16 14.86 5.04
C PRO A 315 -25.20 14.32 6.04
N ASP A 316 -26.04 13.37 5.64
CA ASP A 316 -27.07 12.78 6.47
C ASP A 316 -26.56 11.58 7.29
N HIS A 317 -25.37 11.04 7.02
CA HIS A 317 -24.85 9.88 7.75
C HIS A 317 -24.78 10.16 9.26
N ARG A 318 -25.35 9.26 10.06
CA ARG A 318 -25.51 9.37 11.53
C ARG A 318 -26.36 10.57 12.00
N GLN A 319 -27.11 11.20 11.09
CA GLN A 319 -28.07 12.27 11.40
C GLN A 319 -29.50 11.76 11.36
N ILE A 320 -30.41 12.47 12.02
CA ILE A 320 -31.87 12.17 11.96
C ILE A 320 -32.40 12.29 10.53
N SER A 321 -31.76 13.08 9.67
CA SER A 321 -32.11 13.17 8.25
C SER A 321 -31.81 11.90 7.45
N ASP A 322 -31.08 10.92 7.98
CA ASP A 322 -30.86 9.61 7.35
C ASP A 322 -32.15 8.77 7.31
N GLN A 323 -32.94 9.06 6.28
CA GLN A 323 -34.30 8.59 6.08
C GLN A 323 -34.48 7.95 4.70
N ILE A 324 -35.58 7.21 4.52
CA ILE A 324 -35.84 6.44 3.31
C ILE A 324 -35.81 7.27 2.00
N GLN A 325 -36.20 8.55 2.03
CA GLN A 325 -36.13 9.44 0.85
C GLN A 325 -34.70 9.78 0.39
N ASN A 326 -33.70 9.38 1.14
CA ASN A 326 -32.29 9.48 0.77
C ASN A 326 -31.76 8.23 0.08
N LEU A 327 -32.59 7.20 -0.07
CA LEU A 327 -32.22 5.99 -0.77
C LEU A 327 -32.58 6.07 -2.26
N ASP A 328 -31.70 5.53 -3.09
CA ASP A 328 -31.91 5.34 -4.53
C ASP A 328 -32.13 3.85 -4.83
N PRO A 329 -33.32 3.47 -5.36
CA PRO A 329 -33.61 2.11 -5.75
C PRO A 329 -32.61 1.50 -6.75
N ASP A 330 -32.09 2.29 -7.69
CA ASP A 330 -31.19 1.78 -8.72
C ASP A 330 -29.82 1.42 -8.11
N GLN A 331 -29.35 2.21 -7.14
CA GLN A 331 -28.15 1.93 -6.36
C GLN A 331 -28.30 0.65 -5.53
N LEU A 332 -29.44 0.51 -4.84
CA LEU A 332 -29.75 -0.72 -4.10
C LEU A 332 -29.80 -1.93 -5.01
N LYS A 333 -30.40 -1.80 -6.20
CA LYS A 333 -30.45 -2.86 -7.21
C LYS A 333 -29.04 -3.29 -7.62
N MET A 334 -28.19 -2.32 -7.95
CA MET A 334 -26.82 -2.60 -8.36
C MET A 334 -26.04 -3.34 -7.27
N VAL A 335 -26.07 -2.85 -6.02
CA VAL A 335 -25.38 -3.50 -4.89
C VAL A 335 -25.92 -4.92 -4.67
N SER A 336 -27.23 -5.10 -4.77
CA SER A 336 -27.86 -6.41 -4.62
C SER A 336 -27.46 -7.39 -5.72
N ASP A 337 -27.52 -6.97 -6.98
CA ASP A 337 -27.11 -7.79 -8.12
C ASP A 337 -25.62 -8.18 -7.99
N MET A 338 -24.78 -7.24 -7.53
CA MET A 338 -23.35 -7.50 -7.26
C MET A 338 -23.16 -8.57 -6.18
N LEU A 339 -23.86 -8.44 -5.06
CA LEU A 339 -23.79 -9.40 -3.96
C LEU A 339 -24.26 -10.78 -4.41
N ILE A 340 -25.40 -10.88 -5.09
CA ILE A 340 -25.93 -12.15 -5.60
C ILE A 340 -24.94 -12.82 -6.56
N ASN A 341 -24.41 -12.08 -7.53
CA ASN A 341 -23.41 -12.62 -8.46
C ASN A 341 -22.16 -13.12 -7.73
N PHE A 342 -21.72 -12.41 -6.69
CA PHE A 342 -20.60 -12.82 -5.84
C PHE A 342 -20.89 -14.11 -5.04
N LEU A 343 -22.08 -14.22 -4.45
CA LEU A 343 -22.47 -15.44 -3.73
C LEU A 343 -22.58 -16.62 -4.70
N VAL A 344 -23.24 -16.45 -5.84
CA VAL A 344 -23.34 -17.52 -6.86
C VAL A 344 -21.96 -17.92 -7.39
N SER A 345 -21.07 -16.98 -7.68
CA SER A 345 -19.72 -17.30 -8.18
C SER A 345 -18.86 -18.03 -7.15
N THR A 346 -19.13 -17.85 -5.86
CA THR A 346 -18.40 -18.49 -4.76
C THR A 346 -19.12 -19.71 -4.18
N ASN A 347 -20.15 -20.25 -4.82
CA ASN A 347 -20.99 -21.34 -4.31
C ASN A 347 -20.32 -22.72 -4.15
N SER A 348 -19.05 -22.89 -4.50
CA SER A 348 -18.33 -24.16 -4.36
C SER A 348 -16.99 -23.97 -3.67
N GLU A 349 -16.42 -25.03 -3.09
CA GLU A 349 -15.09 -24.93 -2.47
C GLU A 349 -13.99 -24.70 -3.51
N GLU A 350 -14.17 -25.16 -4.75
CA GLU A 350 -13.24 -24.94 -5.85
C GLU A 350 -13.21 -23.50 -6.34
N SER A 351 -14.32 -22.76 -6.18
CA SER A 351 -14.40 -21.35 -6.59
C SER A 351 -13.82 -20.39 -5.55
N ILE A 352 -13.71 -20.82 -4.30
CA ILE A 352 -12.92 -20.10 -3.29
C ILE A 352 -11.45 -20.43 -3.51
N GLN A 353 -10.56 -19.43 -3.53
CA GLN A 353 -9.13 -19.74 -3.56
C GLN A 353 -8.77 -20.61 -2.33
N PRO A 354 -8.03 -21.73 -2.52
CA PRO A 354 -7.47 -22.43 -1.38
C PRO A 354 -6.62 -21.42 -0.62
N ASN A 355 -6.83 -21.28 0.70
CA ASN A 355 -6.10 -20.35 1.58
C ASN A 355 -4.62 -20.27 1.17
N SER A 356 -4.28 -19.28 0.33
CA SER A 356 -3.09 -19.31 -0.53
C SER A 356 -1.82 -18.85 0.19
N ASN A 357 -1.91 -18.66 1.51
CA ASN A 357 -0.76 -18.48 2.41
C ASN A 357 0.01 -19.78 2.65
N THR A 358 -0.40 -20.87 2.00
CA THR A 358 0.51 -21.96 1.72
C THR A 358 0.27 -22.28 0.25
N ILE A 359 1.08 -21.71 -0.65
CA ILE A 359 1.60 -22.56 -1.72
C ILE A 359 1.90 -23.86 -1.01
N GLU A 360 1.26 -24.97 -1.37
CA GLU A 360 1.50 -26.23 -0.68
C GLU A 360 3.01 -26.49 -0.76
N LEU A 361 3.76 -26.06 0.26
CA LEU A 361 5.20 -26.21 0.34
C LEU A 361 5.51 -27.72 0.38
N SER A 362 4.50 -28.50 0.77
CA SER A 362 4.37 -29.94 0.58
C SER A 362 4.49 -30.40 -0.87
N LYS A 363 3.95 -29.67 -1.86
CA LYS A 363 4.13 -29.93 -3.30
C LYS A 363 5.51 -29.51 -3.81
N ILE A 364 6.14 -28.49 -3.22
CA ILE A 364 7.47 -28.01 -3.64
C ILE A 364 8.59 -28.90 -3.09
N SER A 365 8.46 -29.42 -1.87
CA SER A 365 9.48 -30.25 -1.27
C SER A 365 8.93 -31.32 -0.33
N ASN A 366 9.45 -32.55 -0.48
CA ASN A 366 9.21 -33.64 0.46
C ASN A 366 10.05 -33.52 1.76
N SER A 367 11.03 -32.60 1.81
CA SER A 367 11.90 -32.42 2.98
C SER A 367 11.21 -31.61 4.07
N THR A 368 11.06 -32.18 5.26
CA THR A 368 10.53 -31.50 6.46
C THR A 368 11.33 -30.25 6.82
N LEU A 369 12.67 -30.31 6.71
CA LEU A 369 13.54 -29.17 6.97
C LEU A 369 13.29 -28.04 5.97
N MET A 370 13.13 -28.37 4.69
CA MET A 370 12.86 -27.37 3.66
C MET A 370 11.49 -26.72 3.87
N ARG A 371 10.46 -27.50 4.22
CA ARG A 371 9.14 -26.96 4.58
C ARG A 371 9.20 -26.01 5.78
N PHE A 372 9.94 -26.39 6.82
CA PHE A 372 10.15 -25.53 7.97
C PHE A 372 10.86 -24.23 7.57
N LEU A 373 11.96 -24.30 6.83
CA LEU A 373 12.70 -23.12 6.37
C LEU A 373 11.83 -22.22 5.49
N LEU A 374 11.12 -22.79 4.52
CA LEU A 374 10.22 -22.03 3.65
C LEU A 374 9.09 -21.37 4.44
N HIS A 375 8.54 -22.04 5.45
CA HIS A 375 7.55 -21.45 6.35
C HIS A 375 8.14 -20.31 7.21
N GLN A 376 9.38 -20.46 7.71
CA GLN A 376 10.05 -19.37 8.43
C GLN A 376 10.35 -18.18 7.50
N PHE A 377 10.76 -18.45 6.25
CA PHE A 377 10.95 -17.41 5.24
C PHE A 377 9.65 -16.71 4.91
N GLU A 378 8.56 -17.45 4.75
CA GLU A 378 7.23 -16.89 4.51
C GLU A 378 6.77 -16.00 5.68
N ASN A 379 6.90 -16.47 6.92
CA ASN A 379 6.57 -15.68 8.10
C ASN A 379 7.42 -14.42 8.21
N LEU A 380 8.73 -14.53 7.95
CA LEU A 380 9.63 -13.38 7.93
C LEU A 380 9.26 -12.41 6.79
N PHE A 381 8.89 -12.93 5.63
CA PHE A 381 8.48 -12.13 4.48
C PHE A 381 7.13 -11.45 4.71
N ASP A 382 6.16 -12.11 5.34
CA ASP A 382 4.90 -11.52 5.79
C ASP A 382 5.10 -10.45 6.84
N LEU A 383 6.05 -10.66 7.76
CA LEU A 383 6.40 -9.68 8.78
C LEU A 383 7.06 -8.43 8.18
N LEU A 384 7.96 -8.61 7.21
CA LEU A 384 8.69 -7.51 6.58
C LEU A 384 7.89 -6.82 5.48
N PHE A 385 7.02 -7.55 4.77
CA PHE A 385 6.22 -7.09 3.64
C PHE A 385 4.74 -7.46 3.82
N PRO A 386 4.08 -7.01 4.90
CA PRO A 386 2.66 -7.28 5.11
C PRO A 386 1.82 -6.74 3.93
N ALA A 387 2.36 -5.71 3.28
CA ALA A 387 1.79 -5.09 2.11
C ALA A 387 1.70 -6.01 0.87
N ARG A 388 2.38 -7.16 0.83
CA ARG A 388 2.29 -8.09 -0.31
C ARG A 388 0.90 -8.70 -0.53
N LYS A 389 0.12 -8.78 0.56
CA LYS A 389 -1.26 -9.29 0.53
C LYS A 389 -2.25 -8.19 0.17
N GLN A 390 -1.77 -6.96 -0.01
CA GLN A 390 -2.61 -5.83 -0.40
C GLN A 390 -2.99 -5.91 -1.86
N TYR A 391 -4.22 -5.52 -2.13
CA TYR A 391 -4.66 -5.23 -3.48
C TYR A 391 -4.05 -3.90 -3.94
N LEU A 392 -3.14 -3.97 -4.91
CA LEU A 392 -2.58 -2.80 -5.58
C LEU A 392 -3.13 -2.79 -7.00
N PHE A 393 -3.76 -1.68 -7.40
CA PHE A 393 -4.34 -1.56 -8.72
C PHE A 393 -4.25 -0.11 -9.15
N ILE A 394 -3.70 0.11 -10.35
CA ILE A 394 -3.51 1.44 -10.96
C ILE A 394 -4.27 1.43 -12.29
N GLY A 395 -5.51 1.92 -12.31
CA GLY A 395 -6.36 1.89 -13.51
C GLY A 395 -6.63 0.45 -13.99
N PRO A 396 -7.14 0.19 -15.21
CA PRO A 396 -7.66 -1.12 -15.66
C PRO A 396 -6.63 -2.28 -15.72
N ILE A 397 -5.39 -2.05 -15.29
CA ILE A 397 -4.31 -3.04 -15.24
C ILE A 397 -4.10 -3.44 -13.79
N ALA A 398 -4.46 -4.69 -13.44
CA ALA A 398 -4.04 -5.30 -12.19
C ALA A 398 -2.52 -5.46 -12.18
N LEU A 399 -1.83 -4.66 -11.36
CA LEU A 399 -0.42 -4.82 -11.07
C LEU A 399 -0.28 -5.13 -9.58
N HIS A 400 0.18 -6.33 -9.25
CA HIS A 400 0.44 -6.72 -7.87
C HIS A 400 1.48 -5.78 -7.22
N TYR A 401 1.47 -5.69 -5.89
CA TYR A 401 2.40 -4.87 -5.10
C TYR A 401 3.85 -4.98 -5.56
N PHE A 402 4.34 -6.22 -5.77
CA PHE A 402 5.70 -6.44 -6.23
C PHE A 402 5.91 -6.09 -7.70
N GLU A 403 4.89 -6.14 -8.55
CA GLU A 403 4.98 -5.75 -9.96
C GLU A 403 5.18 -4.24 -10.06
N LEU A 404 4.44 -3.46 -9.27
CA LEU A 404 4.65 -2.01 -9.21
C LEU A 404 6.01 -1.66 -8.62
N LEU A 405 6.37 -2.21 -7.46
CA LEU A 405 7.66 -1.96 -6.82
C LEU A 405 8.82 -2.35 -7.76
N SER A 406 8.65 -3.45 -8.49
CA SER A 406 9.56 -3.87 -9.53
C SER A 406 9.66 -2.79 -10.61
N ILE A 407 8.56 -2.41 -11.27
CA ILE A 407 8.58 -1.43 -12.38
C ILE A 407 9.23 -0.12 -11.92
N SER A 408 8.84 0.35 -10.75
CA SER A 408 9.45 1.48 -10.04
C SER A 408 10.96 1.32 -9.91
N TYR A 409 11.43 0.20 -9.36
CA TYR A 409 12.85 -0.06 -9.14
C TYR A 409 13.64 -0.14 -10.45
N LEU A 410 13.07 -0.75 -11.48
CA LEU A 410 13.66 -0.80 -12.82
C LEU A 410 13.82 0.60 -13.40
N LEU A 411 12.76 1.40 -13.39
CA LEU A 411 12.78 2.77 -13.89
C LEU A 411 13.82 3.62 -13.15
N ILE A 412 13.87 3.54 -11.82
CA ILE A 412 14.89 4.21 -11.00
C ILE A 412 16.27 3.73 -11.43
N THR A 413 16.50 2.43 -11.47
CA THR A 413 17.82 1.87 -11.78
C THR A 413 18.29 2.35 -13.15
N ILE A 414 17.40 2.43 -14.14
CA ILE A 414 17.69 2.98 -15.47
C ILE A 414 18.10 4.46 -15.36
N ILE A 415 17.28 5.29 -14.74
CA ILE A 415 17.54 6.73 -14.59
C ILE A 415 18.89 6.95 -13.89
N TYR A 416 19.11 6.23 -12.80
CA TYR A 416 20.32 6.33 -12.00
C TYR A 416 21.55 5.88 -12.77
N TYR A 417 21.44 4.77 -13.51
CA TYR A 417 22.52 4.30 -14.36
C TYR A 417 22.91 5.35 -15.41
N TYR A 418 21.93 5.97 -16.08
CA TYR A 418 22.18 7.04 -17.05
C TYR A 418 22.78 8.29 -16.40
N SER A 419 22.23 8.74 -15.27
CA SER A 419 22.76 9.89 -14.52
C SER A 419 24.19 9.64 -14.03
N PHE A 420 24.49 8.42 -13.57
CA PHE A 420 25.82 8.01 -13.13
C PHE A 420 26.82 8.02 -14.27
N ILE A 421 26.48 7.46 -15.45
CA ILE A 421 27.37 7.48 -16.62
C ILE A 421 27.73 8.92 -16.99
N LYS A 422 26.71 9.79 -17.16
CA LYS A 422 26.95 11.21 -17.49
C LYS A 422 27.84 11.88 -16.45
N TYR A 423 27.55 11.69 -15.16
CA TYR A 423 28.34 12.28 -14.09
C TYR A 423 29.79 11.77 -14.07
N ARG A 424 29.98 10.46 -14.25
CA ARG A 424 31.31 9.84 -14.32
C ARG A 424 32.10 10.41 -15.49
N ASP A 425 31.49 10.52 -16.67
CA ASP A 425 32.17 11.00 -17.86
C ASP A 425 32.58 12.48 -17.73
N ILE A 426 31.75 13.31 -17.09
CA ILE A 426 32.10 14.70 -16.71
C ILE A 426 33.30 14.69 -15.75
N ASN A 427 33.27 13.85 -14.72
CA ASN A 427 34.33 13.80 -13.71
C ASN A 427 35.66 13.31 -14.31
N THR A 428 35.63 12.27 -15.15
CA THR A 428 36.79 11.77 -15.88
C THR A 428 37.34 12.83 -16.82
N SER A 429 36.47 13.55 -17.54
CA SER A 429 36.90 14.66 -18.41
C SER A 429 37.57 15.79 -17.63
N ILE A 430 37.09 16.11 -16.43
CA ILE A 430 37.70 17.12 -15.55
C ILE A 430 39.05 16.61 -15.02
N GLN A 431 39.12 15.37 -14.54
CA GLN A 431 40.36 14.78 -14.03
C GLN A 431 41.43 14.73 -15.12
N ASN A 432 41.09 14.25 -16.32
CA ASN A 432 42.01 14.23 -17.46
C ASN A 432 42.50 15.64 -17.83
N ALA A 433 41.62 16.65 -17.78
CA ALA A 433 42.00 18.04 -18.06
C ALA A 433 42.91 18.64 -16.98
N LEU A 434 42.69 18.28 -15.71
CA LEU A 434 43.55 18.68 -14.59
C LEU A 434 44.93 18.00 -14.67
N GLU A 435 44.95 16.70 -14.98
CA GLU A 435 46.19 15.94 -15.19
C GLU A 435 46.97 16.47 -16.39
N SER A 436 46.31 16.76 -17.52
CA SER A 436 46.98 17.36 -18.68
C SER A 436 47.54 18.74 -18.38
N LYS A 437 46.84 19.54 -17.55
CA LYS A 437 47.33 20.86 -17.13
C LYS A 437 48.50 20.75 -16.17
N SER A 438 48.48 19.78 -15.26
CA SER A 438 49.60 19.50 -14.35
C SER A 438 50.83 19.02 -15.12
N LYS A 439 50.64 18.15 -16.13
CA LYS A 439 51.72 17.71 -17.02
C LYS A 439 52.27 18.86 -17.85
N SER A 440 51.42 19.64 -18.53
CA SER A 440 51.87 20.82 -19.29
C SER A 440 52.61 21.84 -18.42
N LYS A 441 52.14 22.12 -17.20
CA LYS A 441 52.86 23.01 -16.30
C LYS A 441 54.21 22.44 -15.87
N PHE A 442 54.26 21.14 -15.58
CA PHE A 442 55.50 20.44 -15.26
C PHE A 442 56.48 20.47 -16.46
N ASP A 443 55.98 20.23 -17.67
CA ASP A 443 56.76 20.29 -18.90
C ASP A 443 57.26 21.71 -19.18
N ASP A 444 56.43 22.74 -19.00
CA ASP A 444 56.81 24.16 -19.13
C ASP A 444 57.87 24.57 -18.09
N ASP A 445 57.73 24.11 -16.84
CA ASP A 445 58.70 24.34 -15.77
C ASP A 445 60.03 23.62 -16.08
N LEU A 446 59.99 22.40 -16.62
CA LEU A 446 61.16 21.63 -17.06
C LEU A 446 61.86 22.30 -18.25
N LEU A 447 61.10 22.81 -19.23
CA LEU A 447 61.63 23.47 -20.43
C LEU A 447 62.24 24.83 -20.08
N ASN A 448 61.65 25.56 -19.14
CA ASN A 448 62.23 26.80 -18.60
C ASN A 448 63.49 26.52 -17.78
N TYR A 449 63.53 25.43 -17.01
CA TYR A 449 64.74 25.00 -16.29
C TYR A 449 65.89 24.68 -17.26
N GLN A 450 65.63 23.90 -18.31
CA GLN A 450 66.62 23.56 -19.34
C GLN A 450 67.11 24.79 -20.12
N LYS A 451 66.21 25.72 -20.50
CA LYS A 451 66.61 26.98 -21.17
C LYS A 451 67.48 27.87 -20.28
N LYS A 452 67.28 27.83 -18.95
CA LYS A 452 68.07 28.60 -18.00
C LYS A 452 69.47 28.01 -17.83
N HIS A 453 69.61 26.68 -17.90
CA HIS A 453 70.91 26.01 -17.87
C HIS A 453 71.69 26.15 -19.19
N ASN A 454 71.03 26.05 -20.35
CA ASN A 454 71.69 26.20 -21.66
C ASN A 454 72.06 27.65 -22.03
N ARG A 455 71.66 28.65 -21.25
CA ARG A 455 72.12 30.04 -21.40
C ARG A 455 73.37 30.38 -20.58
N GLY A 456 73.91 29.41 -19.82
CA GLY A 456 75.09 29.60 -18.96
C GLY A 456 76.44 29.22 -19.57
N GLU A 457 76.48 28.52 -20.69
CA GLU A 457 77.74 28.07 -21.30
C GLU A 457 77.97 28.75 -22.65
N GLY A 458 78.70 29.86 -22.60
CA GLY A 458 79.04 30.64 -23.79
C GLY A 458 80.00 31.80 -23.52
N ASN A 459 81.10 31.57 -22.80
CA ASN A 459 82.44 32.10 -23.13
C ASN A 459 83.45 31.84 -22.01
N MET A 460 84.26 30.79 -22.15
CA MET A 460 85.69 30.87 -21.81
C MET A 460 86.47 29.74 -22.47
N GLY A 461 87.34 30.13 -23.42
CA GLY A 461 88.76 29.76 -23.37
C GLY A 461 89.16 28.34 -23.78
N SER A 462 89.44 28.21 -25.08
CA SER A 462 90.37 27.26 -25.71
C SER A 462 91.73 27.13 -25.01
N ASN A 463 92.16 25.90 -24.65
CA ASN A 463 93.42 25.26 -25.09
C ASN A 463 93.75 24.02 -24.23
N GLY A 464 94.22 22.94 -24.86
CA GLY A 464 94.97 21.88 -24.18
C GLY A 464 94.72 20.48 -24.71
N SER A 465 95.56 20.03 -25.64
CA SER A 465 95.66 18.64 -26.09
C SER A 465 96.41 17.76 -25.08
N LEU A 466 96.02 16.49 -24.94
CA LEU A 466 96.88 15.29 -25.08
C LEU A 466 96.24 14.07 -24.41
N ASN A 467 96.11 13.01 -25.22
CA ASN A 467 96.42 11.60 -24.97
C ASN A 467 95.81 10.80 -23.79
N SER A 468 95.08 9.76 -24.24
CA SER A 468 95.38 8.32 -24.09
C SER A 468 94.92 7.53 -22.85
N ASP A 469 94.37 6.37 -23.22
CA ASP A 469 94.26 5.09 -22.51
C ASP A 469 93.18 4.97 -21.44
N GLU A 470 92.12 4.19 -21.68
CA GLU A 470 92.01 2.72 -21.64
C GLU A 470 91.69 2.23 -20.21
N VAL A 471 90.92 1.14 -20.12
CA VAL A 471 90.76 0.22 -18.97
C VAL A 471 89.51 0.40 -18.08
N THR A 472 88.49 -0.38 -18.48
CA THR A 472 87.64 -1.34 -17.73
C THR A 472 87.00 -1.03 -16.37
N SER A 473 85.70 -1.36 -16.35
CA SER A 473 84.95 -2.24 -15.43
C SER A 473 84.92 -2.01 -13.91
N ASP A 474 83.71 -2.21 -13.42
CA ASP A 474 83.31 -2.77 -12.13
C ASP A 474 82.90 -1.83 -10.98
N THR A 475 81.58 -1.87 -10.75
CA THR A 475 80.89 -2.36 -9.54
C THR A 475 81.20 -1.76 -8.15
N TYR A 476 80.09 -1.57 -7.43
CA TYR A 476 79.87 -1.54 -5.97
C TYR A 476 79.64 -0.19 -5.27
N LEU A 477 78.38 -0.06 -4.86
CA LEU A 477 77.84 0.27 -3.52
C LEU A 477 78.53 1.31 -2.61
N ALA A 478 77.62 2.19 -2.15
CA ALA A 478 77.40 2.61 -0.76
C ALA A 478 78.21 3.79 -0.15
N ASP A 479 77.39 4.56 0.54
CA ASP A 479 77.62 5.43 1.71
C ASP A 479 78.05 6.89 1.58
N GLU A 480 77.16 7.68 2.19
CA GLU A 480 77.38 8.84 3.07
C GLU A 480 78.38 9.91 2.65
N SER A 481 77.87 11.12 2.48
CA SER A 481 78.04 12.12 3.54
C SER A 481 77.31 13.42 3.23
N ASP A 482 76.73 13.97 4.30
CA ASP A 482 76.23 15.32 4.46
C ASP A 482 77.18 16.39 3.88
N ASN A 483 76.60 17.41 3.24
CA ASN A 483 76.76 18.82 3.62
C ASN A 483 76.08 19.78 2.62
N THR A 484 74.88 20.28 3.00
CA THR A 484 74.34 21.67 2.78
C THR A 484 74.28 22.29 1.36
N PRO A 485 73.51 23.38 1.10
CA PRO A 485 72.56 24.08 1.95
C PRO A 485 71.13 24.15 1.37
N SER A 486 70.18 24.31 2.29
CA SER A 486 68.80 24.69 2.06
C SER A 486 68.67 25.99 1.26
N SER A 487 68.42 25.90 -0.05
CA SER A 487 67.77 26.98 -0.78
C SER A 487 66.27 26.88 -0.54
N ALA A 488 65.76 27.79 0.28
CA ALA A 488 64.35 27.99 0.53
C ALA A 488 63.59 28.28 -0.78
N ILE A 489 63.09 27.24 -1.43
CA ILE A 489 61.95 27.38 -2.33
C ILE A 489 60.74 27.56 -1.40
N LYS A 490 60.34 28.82 -1.24
CA LYS A 490 59.00 29.18 -0.77
C LYS A 490 57.99 28.51 -1.71
N ASN A 491 57.64 27.26 -1.41
CA ASN A 491 56.41 26.66 -1.90
C ASN A 491 55.29 27.51 -1.32
N GLY A 492 54.76 28.41 -2.16
CA GLY A 492 53.49 29.07 -1.96
C GLY A 492 52.43 27.99 -1.89
N ASN A 493 52.25 27.45 -0.69
CA ASN A 493 51.18 26.54 -0.34
C ASN A 493 49.91 27.38 -0.39
N SER A 494 49.33 27.52 -1.58
CA SER A 494 47.95 27.94 -1.72
C SER A 494 47.13 26.83 -1.09
N ASN A 495 46.91 26.98 0.23
CA ASN A 495 45.87 26.29 0.97
C ASN A 495 44.53 26.71 0.35
N ILE A 496 44.22 26.14 -0.80
CA ILE A 496 42.86 25.99 -1.28
C ILE A 496 42.25 25.08 -0.23
N LYS A 497 41.61 25.69 0.78
CA LYS A 497 40.69 25.00 1.68
C LYS A 497 39.59 24.47 0.78
N ILE A 498 39.81 23.27 0.24
CA ILE A 498 38.77 22.52 -0.45
C ILE A 498 37.74 22.24 0.66
N PRO A 499 36.52 22.81 0.58
CA PRO A 499 35.53 22.63 1.63
C PRO A 499 35.25 21.13 1.78
N PHE A 500 35.07 20.69 3.04
CA PHE A 500 34.86 19.29 3.45
C PHE A 500 33.82 18.52 2.58
N PHE A 501 32.89 19.25 1.93
CA PHE A 501 31.90 18.71 1.00
C PHE A 501 32.42 18.29 -0.40
N VAL A 502 33.67 18.59 -0.79
CA VAL A 502 34.23 18.11 -2.07
C VAL A 502 34.67 16.63 -1.98
N GLY A 503 34.82 16.08 -0.77
CA GLY A 503 35.17 14.67 -0.57
C GLY A 503 34.02 13.69 -0.82
N ILE A 504 32.77 14.17 -0.88
CA ILE A 504 31.62 13.33 -1.18
C ILE A 504 31.44 13.32 -2.69
N ASN A 505 32.02 12.31 -3.35
CA ASN A 505 31.78 12.07 -4.76
C ASN A 505 30.27 11.93 -5.02
N GLY A 506 29.74 12.64 -6.02
CA GLY A 506 28.30 12.71 -6.29
C GLY A 506 27.62 11.33 -6.52
N HIS A 507 28.40 10.31 -6.90
CA HIS A 507 27.89 8.93 -6.99
C HIS A 507 27.52 8.31 -5.64
N ARG A 508 28.13 8.74 -4.53
CA ARG A 508 27.77 8.27 -3.19
C ARG A 508 26.41 8.81 -2.77
N ILE A 509 26.13 10.07 -3.10
CA ILE A 509 24.84 10.72 -2.87
C ILE A 509 23.74 9.97 -3.62
N LEU A 510 24.01 9.63 -4.88
CA LEU A 510 23.13 8.82 -5.70
C LEU A 510 22.89 7.42 -5.09
N PHE A 511 23.93 6.74 -4.59
CA PHE A 511 23.76 5.46 -3.91
C PHE A 511 22.88 5.57 -2.65
N PHE A 512 23.12 6.58 -1.80
CA PHE A 512 22.30 6.79 -0.60
C PHE A 512 20.84 7.15 -0.94
N HIS A 513 20.63 7.89 -2.02
CA HIS A 513 19.29 8.22 -2.52
C HIS A 513 18.53 6.96 -2.95
N LEU A 514 19.18 6.06 -3.70
CA LEU A 514 18.62 4.77 -4.09
C LEU A 514 18.33 3.87 -2.88
N PHE A 515 19.28 3.83 -1.93
CA PHE A 515 19.15 3.04 -0.71
C PHE A 515 17.98 3.52 0.14
N LEU A 516 17.88 4.83 0.39
CA LEU A 516 16.78 5.42 1.15
C LEU A 516 15.44 5.14 0.48
N LEU A 517 15.34 5.34 -0.83
CA LEU A 517 14.11 5.06 -1.54
C LEU A 517 13.78 3.56 -1.55
N THR A 518 14.78 2.68 -1.60
CA THR A 518 14.57 1.23 -1.43
C THR A 518 13.98 0.92 -0.06
N MET A 519 14.56 1.49 1.01
CA MET A 519 14.06 1.30 2.38
C MET A 519 12.64 1.84 2.54
N THR A 520 12.35 3.01 1.96
CA THR A 520 11.00 3.58 1.94
C THR A 520 10.02 2.68 1.20
N ALA A 521 10.43 2.09 0.06
CA ALA A 521 9.60 1.16 -0.72
C ALA A 521 9.17 -0.06 0.08
N LEU A 522 9.98 -0.52 1.03
CA LEU A 522 9.63 -1.64 1.91
C LEU A 522 8.53 -1.27 2.92
N VAL A 523 8.40 0.02 3.25
CA VAL A 523 7.44 0.52 4.25
C VAL A 523 6.15 1.02 3.59
N ASP A 524 6.27 1.76 2.48
CA ASP A 524 5.13 2.31 1.72
C ASP A 524 5.47 2.41 0.22
N THR A 525 4.94 1.46 -0.56
CA THR A 525 5.15 1.38 -2.02
C THR A 525 4.45 2.45 -2.81
N VAL A 526 3.24 2.84 -2.41
CA VAL A 526 2.46 3.82 -3.17
C VAL A 526 3.10 5.17 -3.01
N TYR A 527 3.46 5.52 -1.78
CA TYR A 527 4.22 6.73 -1.53
C TYR A 527 5.57 6.71 -2.25
N THR A 528 6.24 5.54 -2.31
CA THR A 528 7.46 5.40 -3.11
C THR A 528 7.21 5.65 -4.59
N PHE A 529 6.10 5.17 -5.17
CA PHE A 529 5.74 5.40 -6.57
C PHE A 529 5.45 6.88 -6.85
N GLU A 530 4.73 7.57 -5.97
CA GLU A 530 4.47 9.01 -6.07
C GLU A 530 5.75 9.83 -5.93
N LEU A 531 6.58 9.51 -4.93
CA LEU A 531 7.92 10.07 -4.81
C LEU A 531 8.74 9.79 -6.06
N LEU A 532 8.62 8.62 -6.68
CA LEU A 532 9.31 8.28 -7.91
C LEU A 532 8.87 9.17 -9.06
N ALA A 533 7.56 9.35 -9.25
CA ALA A 533 7.01 10.18 -10.31
C ALA A 533 7.43 11.65 -10.13
N ILE A 534 7.42 12.13 -8.89
CA ILE A 534 7.83 13.49 -8.54
C ILE A 534 9.35 13.67 -8.62
N SER A 535 10.13 12.69 -8.16
CA SER A 535 11.60 12.64 -8.25
C SER A 535 12.06 12.44 -9.70
N PHE A 536 11.26 11.77 -10.53
CA PHE A 536 11.51 11.54 -11.94
C PHE A 536 11.57 12.86 -12.69
N LEU A 537 10.66 13.80 -12.42
CA LEU A 537 10.71 15.15 -12.99
C LEU A 537 12.01 15.87 -12.62
N GLY A 538 12.45 15.78 -11.36
CA GLY A 538 13.72 16.36 -10.90
C GLY A 538 14.96 15.69 -11.52
N MET A 539 14.96 14.37 -11.64
CA MET A 539 16.07 13.59 -12.22
C MET A 539 16.13 13.68 -13.74
N PHE A 540 14.99 13.77 -14.42
CA PHE A 540 14.91 14.04 -15.85
C PHE A 540 15.44 15.46 -16.15
N ALA A 541 15.09 16.44 -15.31
CA ALA A 541 15.63 17.79 -15.40
C ALA A 541 17.15 17.81 -15.31
N ILE A 542 17.78 17.00 -14.44
CA ILE A 542 19.25 16.93 -14.34
C ILE A 542 19.93 16.60 -15.68
N THR A 543 19.22 15.92 -16.60
CA THR A 543 19.72 15.69 -17.95
C THR A 543 19.66 16.92 -18.87
N TYR A 544 18.85 17.92 -18.51
CA TYR A 544 18.71 19.23 -19.13
C TYR A 544 19.79 20.20 -18.63
N GLU A 545 20.33 21.02 -19.54
CA GLU A 545 21.65 21.64 -19.34
C GLU A 545 21.67 22.90 -18.45
N LYS A 546 20.49 23.41 -18.06
CA LYS A 546 20.38 24.71 -17.35
C LYS A 546 20.23 24.52 -15.84
N MET A 547 21.23 24.99 -15.08
CA MET A 547 21.27 24.93 -13.61
C MET A 547 19.97 25.44 -12.95
N ASN A 548 19.46 26.58 -13.41
CA ASN A 548 18.27 27.20 -12.83
C ASN A 548 17.02 26.33 -12.99
N VAL A 549 16.90 25.59 -14.10
CA VAL A 549 15.77 24.68 -14.35
C VAL A 549 15.83 23.48 -13.40
N ASN A 550 17.02 22.94 -13.17
CA ASN A 550 17.22 21.74 -12.35
C ASN A 550 16.97 22.02 -10.87
N VAL A 551 17.47 23.16 -10.38
CA VAL A 551 17.21 23.60 -9.00
C VAL A 551 15.73 23.93 -8.81
N PHE A 552 15.12 24.64 -9.77
CA PHE A 552 13.70 24.98 -9.71
C PHE A 552 12.79 23.75 -9.70
N LEU A 553 13.01 22.79 -10.61
CA LEU A 553 12.24 21.55 -10.65
C LEU A 553 12.49 20.67 -9.42
N GLY A 554 13.71 20.65 -8.89
CA GLY A 554 14.01 19.99 -7.61
C GLY A 554 13.25 20.61 -6.44
N ILE A 555 13.12 21.94 -6.39
CA ILE A 555 12.34 22.65 -5.37
C ILE A 555 10.85 22.35 -5.53
N ILE A 556 10.29 22.43 -6.75
CA ILE A 556 8.88 22.10 -7.00
C ILE A 556 8.58 20.66 -6.56
N SER A 557 9.42 19.72 -6.97
CA SER A 557 9.33 18.31 -6.59
C SER A 557 9.35 18.14 -5.06
N SER A 558 10.23 18.87 -4.36
CA SER A 558 10.30 18.86 -2.90
C SER A 558 9.03 19.42 -2.25
N VAL A 559 8.50 20.55 -2.75
CA VAL A 559 7.28 21.19 -2.21
C VAL A 559 6.06 20.31 -2.41
N LEU A 560 5.90 19.72 -3.59
CA LEU A 560 4.80 18.78 -3.86
C LEU A 560 4.88 17.57 -2.94
N SER A 561 6.07 16.98 -2.78
CA SER A 561 6.28 15.85 -1.88
C SER A 561 5.90 16.20 -0.43
N ILE A 562 6.36 17.35 0.09
CA ILE A 562 6.01 17.84 1.44
C ILE A 562 4.50 18.08 1.57
N SER A 563 3.86 18.61 0.54
CA SER A 563 2.41 18.88 0.54
C SER A 563 1.59 17.60 0.66
N PHE A 564 1.95 16.53 -0.07
CA PHE A 564 1.31 15.22 0.06
C PHE A 564 1.46 14.67 1.48
N VAL A 565 2.69 14.61 2.02
CA VAL A 565 2.91 14.12 3.40
C VAL A 565 2.10 14.92 4.42
N TYR A 566 2.01 16.23 4.25
CA TYR A 566 1.27 17.09 5.16
C TYR A 566 -0.24 16.78 5.13
N GLN A 567 -0.82 16.54 3.95
CA GLN A 567 -2.22 16.15 3.81
C GLN A 567 -2.49 14.81 4.49
N ASP A 568 -1.58 13.84 4.35
CA ASP A 568 -1.71 12.53 4.99
C ASP A 568 -1.63 12.63 6.51
N ILE A 569 -0.67 13.40 7.04
CA ILE A 569 -0.55 13.67 8.47
C ILE A 569 -1.83 14.31 9.02
N GLN A 570 -2.40 15.27 8.29
CA GLN A 570 -3.66 15.91 8.68
C GLN A 570 -4.80 14.90 8.69
N GLN A 571 -4.94 14.08 7.64
CA GLN A 571 -5.98 13.04 7.57
C GLN A 571 -5.85 12.04 8.71
N ILE A 572 -4.66 11.47 8.91
CA ILE A 572 -4.32 10.59 10.04
C ILE A 572 -4.66 11.22 11.38
N SER A 573 -4.33 12.51 11.58
CA SER A 573 -4.61 13.24 12.81
C SER A 573 -6.11 13.48 13.00
N THR A 574 -6.84 13.80 11.94
CA THR A 574 -8.30 14.03 11.96
C THR A 574 -9.08 12.74 12.20
N LEU A 575 -8.56 11.59 11.76
CA LEU A 575 -9.14 10.27 12.01
C LEU A 575 -9.01 9.81 13.47
N GLY A 576 -8.51 10.68 14.34
CA GLY A 576 -9.00 10.72 15.72
C GLY A 576 -8.59 9.55 16.60
N ARG A 577 -7.54 8.81 16.25
CA ARG A 577 -6.90 7.90 17.20
C ARG A 577 -5.49 8.37 17.43
N LYS A 578 -5.24 8.89 18.64
CA LYS A 578 -3.89 8.97 19.20
C LYS A 578 -3.32 7.55 19.17
N GLY A 579 -2.70 7.19 18.06
CA GLY A 579 -1.97 5.94 17.96
C GLY A 579 -0.99 5.89 19.12
N PRO A 580 -0.60 4.69 19.58
CA PRO A 580 0.52 4.57 20.51
C PRO A 580 1.68 5.44 20.00
N ASN A 581 2.46 6.06 20.90
CA ASN A 581 3.56 6.98 20.56
C ASN A 581 4.51 6.45 19.45
N SER A 582 4.52 5.14 19.20
CA SER A 582 5.18 4.48 18.07
C SER A 582 4.70 4.95 16.69
N TYR A 583 3.40 5.21 16.50
CA TYR A 583 2.83 5.60 15.20
C TYR A 583 3.28 7.00 14.79
N GLN A 584 3.14 7.97 15.72
CA GLN A 584 3.61 9.34 15.50
C GLN A 584 5.12 9.41 15.27
N ARG A 585 5.90 8.55 15.94
CA ARG A 585 7.35 8.41 15.70
C ARG A 585 7.63 7.85 14.31
N SER A 586 6.92 6.83 13.87
CA SER A 586 7.10 6.23 12.55
C SER A 586 6.83 7.24 11.44
N ILE A 587 5.73 7.99 11.55
CA ILE A 587 5.41 9.12 10.65
C ILE A 587 6.50 10.19 10.68
N SER A 588 7.00 10.56 11.86
CA SER A 588 8.05 11.58 11.98
C SER A 588 9.37 11.13 11.34
N ILE A 589 9.73 9.86 11.48
CA ILE A 589 10.91 9.26 10.85
C ILE A 589 10.72 9.23 9.33
N LEU A 590 9.55 8.81 8.85
CA LEU A 590 9.23 8.81 7.42
C LEU A 590 9.30 10.23 6.85
N LEU A 591 8.67 11.22 7.49
CA LEU A 591 8.76 12.63 7.12
C LEU A 591 10.21 13.12 7.06
N LEU A 592 11.05 12.75 8.03
CA LEU A 592 12.47 13.09 8.00
C LEU A 592 13.19 12.45 6.80
N VAL A 593 12.97 11.16 6.55
CA VAL A 593 13.50 10.45 5.38
C VAL A 593 13.06 11.15 4.09
N TYR A 594 11.83 11.65 4.01
CA TYR A 594 11.28 12.34 2.86
C TYR A 594 11.92 13.72 2.62
N ILE A 595 12.08 14.50 3.69
CA ILE A 595 12.79 15.77 3.62
C ILE A 595 14.22 15.54 3.15
N LEU A 596 14.91 14.54 3.72
CA LEU A 596 16.27 14.18 3.31
C LEU A 596 16.33 13.74 1.84
N HIS A 597 15.41 12.89 1.39
CA HIS A 597 15.31 12.43 0.01
C HIS A 597 15.16 13.59 -0.98
N SER A 598 14.26 14.52 -0.68
CA SER A 598 13.99 15.71 -1.50
C SER A 598 15.21 16.63 -1.58
N LEU A 599 15.88 16.87 -0.43
CA LEU A 599 17.10 17.67 -0.36
C LEU A 599 18.27 17.03 -1.12
N LEU A 600 18.38 15.70 -1.11
CA LEU A 600 19.43 14.98 -1.84
C LEU A 600 19.32 15.17 -3.36
N ILE A 601 18.11 15.20 -3.91
CA ILE A 601 17.88 15.48 -5.35
C ILE A 601 18.35 16.88 -5.70
N ALA A 602 17.92 17.88 -4.93
CA ALA A 602 18.31 19.28 -5.17
C ALA A 602 19.83 19.47 -5.04
N PHE A 603 20.44 18.86 -4.02
CA PHE A 603 21.89 18.92 -3.80
C PHE A 603 22.66 18.25 -4.95
N TYR A 604 22.20 17.08 -5.39
CA TYR A 604 22.81 16.37 -6.52
C TYR A 604 22.72 17.19 -7.81
N GLY A 605 21.56 17.77 -8.13
CA GLY A 605 21.36 18.61 -9.31
C GLY A 605 22.25 19.86 -9.30
N HIS A 606 22.42 20.50 -8.14
CA HIS A 606 23.33 21.63 -7.97
C HIS A 606 24.80 21.24 -8.19
N HIS A 607 25.24 20.15 -7.56
CA HIS A 607 26.61 19.68 -7.67
C HIS A 607 26.96 19.23 -9.09
N TYR A 608 26.04 18.54 -9.77
CA TYR A 608 26.16 18.16 -11.17
C TYR A 608 26.35 19.40 -12.06
N SER A 609 25.49 20.42 -11.88
CA SER A 609 25.53 21.65 -12.68
C SER A 609 26.85 22.39 -12.53
N LYS A 610 27.35 22.56 -11.29
CA LYS A 610 28.66 23.19 -11.03
C LYS A 610 29.81 22.45 -11.69
N LYS A 611 29.84 21.11 -11.63
CA LYS A 611 30.89 20.33 -12.29
C LYS A 611 30.83 20.48 -13.81
N ARG A 612 29.63 20.54 -14.37
CA ARG A 612 29.45 20.74 -15.81
C ARG A 612 29.89 22.13 -16.26
N GLU A 613 29.50 23.19 -15.56
CA GLU A 613 29.97 24.56 -15.84
C GLU A 613 31.49 24.65 -15.79
N TYR A 614 32.10 24.00 -14.80
CA TYR A 614 33.54 23.90 -14.71
C TYR A 614 34.14 23.20 -15.93
N GLN A 615 33.58 22.06 -16.36
CA GLN A 615 34.00 21.35 -17.56
C GLN A 615 33.89 22.22 -18.82
N LEU A 616 32.77 22.95 -18.99
CA LEU A 616 32.58 23.86 -20.12
C LEU A 616 33.59 25.00 -20.09
N SER A 617 33.90 25.55 -18.91
CA SER A 617 34.92 26.58 -18.73
C SER A 617 36.33 26.09 -19.07
N LEU A 618 36.62 24.80 -18.84
CA LEU A 618 37.88 24.18 -19.22
C LEU A 618 37.97 23.98 -20.74
N LYS A 619 36.87 23.61 -21.40
CA LYS A 619 36.80 23.49 -22.87
C LYS A 619 36.97 24.86 -23.54
N ALA A 620 36.23 25.87 -23.09
CA ALA A 620 36.30 27.23 -23.63
C ALA A 620 37.65 27.93 -23.40
N LYS A 621 38.52 27.41 -22.52
CA LYS A 621 39.90 27.88 -22.35
C LYS A 621 40.90 27.16 -23.26
N LYS A 622 40.49 26.03 -23.84
CA LYS A 622 41.32 25.20 -24.73
C LYS A 622 41.13 25.60 -26.19
N ASP A 623 39.90 25.95 -26.54
CA ASP A 623 39.53 26.60 -27.80
C ASP A 623 39.97 28.08 -27.77
#